data_AF-C6XIQ1-F1
#
_entry.id   AF-C6XIQ1-F1
#
_cell.length_a   1.000
_cell.length_b   1.000
_cell.length_c   1.000
_cell.angle_alpha   90.00
_cell.angle_beta   90.00
_cell.angle_gamma   90.00
#
_symmetry.space_group_name_H-M   'P 1'
#
loop_
_entity.id
_entity.type
_entity.pdbx_description
1 polymer ?
#
loop_
_entity_poly.entity_id
_entity_poly.type
_entity_poly.pdbx_seq_one_letter_code
_entity_poly.pdbx_strand_id
1 'polypeptide(L)'
;MSIKSLVLATSAVVLFSGVPTAQAASKPYVFSVADFMAKEENKSALDGFQFVWGKSASGSQIGDVSTGGRPANGFHKDIQASCERALLNSLIAMKDLAISKGASKVTGIHSSQGTDFNPATEYVCYKNKFVAKTPLNGTASN
;
A
#
# COMPACT_ATOMS: atom_id res chain seq x y z
N MET A 1 -65.15 40.67 -14.51
CA MET A 1 -64.06 40.76 -15.52
C MET A 1 -62.75 40.75 -14.74
N SER A 2 -61.99 39.64 -14.74
CA SER A 2 -60.78 39.40 -15.58
C SER A 2 -59.83 40.60 -15.56
N ILE A 3 -58.56 40.51 -15.16
CA ILE A 3 -57.49 39.73 -15.81
C ILE A 3 -56.38 39.37 -14.81
N LYS A 4 -55.73 38.23 -15.08
CA LYS A 4 -54.65 37.54 -14.36
C LYS A 4 -53.25 38.07 -14.72
N SER A 5 -52.27 37.67 -13.89
CA SER A 5 -50.82 37.53 -14.17
C SER A 5 -49.98 38.81 -14.00
N LEU A 6 -48.73 38.81 -13.52
CA LEU A 6 -47.65 37.84 -13.73
C LEU A 6 -46.54 37.95 -12.65
N VAL A 7 -45.94 36.79 -12.37
CA VAL A 7 -44.83 36.44 -11.48
C VAL A 7 -43.48 37.02 -11.93
N LEU A 8 -42.56 37.29 -10.98
CA LEU A 8 -41.10 37.09 -11.16
C LEU A 8 -40.40 36.93 -9.79
N ALA A 9 -40.28 35.69 -9.33
CA ALA A 9 -39.40 35.29 -8.23
C ALA A 9 -38.13 34.66 -8.83
N THR A 10 -37.00 35.35 -8.75
CA THR A 10 -35.69 34.89 -9.20
C THR A 10 -34.97 34.14 -8.08
N SER A 11 -35.13 32.81 -8.03
CA SER A 11 -34.30 31.94 -7.21
C SER A 11 -33.02 31.57 -7.96
N ALA A 12 -31.87 32.07 -7.51
CA ALA A 12 -30.56 31.66 -8.00
C ALA A 12 -30.20 30.27 -7.45
N VAL A 13 -30.42 29.23 -8.23
CA VAL A 13 -29.94 27.87 -7.95
C VAL A 13 -28.48 27.78 -8.39
N VAL A 14 -27.55 27.85 -7.44
CA VAL A 14 -26.12 27.58 -7.69
C VAL A 14 -25.95 26.06 -7.80
N LEU A 15 -25.94 25.56 -9.04
CA LEU A 15 -25.60 24.17 -9.34
C LEU A 15 -24.10 23.97 -9.07
N PHE A 16 -23.77 23.35 -7.93
CA PHE A 16 -22.47 22.71 -7.75
C PHE A 16 -22.39 21.50 -8.68
N SER A 17 -21.92 21.71 -9.91
CA SER A 17 -21.52 20.64 -10.81
C SER A 17 -20.27 19.97 -10.22
N GLY A 18 -20.49 18.90 -9.46
CA GLY A 18 -19.44 18.01 -8.99
C GLY A 18 -18.69 17.43 -10.18
N VAL A 19 -17.51 17.97 -10.47
CA VAL A 19 -16.60 17.41 -11.47
C VAL A 19 -16.17 16.03 -10.96
N PRO A 20 -16.41 14.93 -11.69
CA PRO A 20 -15.91 13.64 -11.27
C PRO A 20 -14.38 13.72 -11.31
N THR A 21 -13.74 13.71 -10.14
CA THR A 21 -12.29 13.51 -10.06
C THR A 21 -12.03 12.11 -10.57
N ALA A 22 -11.62 12.00 -11.84
CA ALA A 22 -11.12 10.76 -12.41
C ALA A 22 -9.88 10.33 -11.61
N GLN A 23 -10.09 9.52 -10.58
CA GLN A 23 -9.05 9.01 -9.72
C GLN A 23 -8.32 7.93 -10.53
N ALA A 24 -7.23 8.33 -11.19
CA ALA A 24 -6.43 7.42 -12.00
C ALA A 24 -6.11 6.14 -11.22
N ALA A 25 -6.50 4.99 -11.78
CA ALA A 25 -6.22 3.69 -11.20
C ALA A 25 -4.71 3.55 -10.95
N SER A 26 -4.35 3.03 -9.78
CA SER A 26 -2.96 2.83 -9.40
C SER A 26 -2.31 1.80 -10.32
N LYS A 27 -1.17 2.15 -10.93
CA LYS A 27 -0.42 1.23 -11.79
C LYS A 27 0.45 0.30 -10.94
N PRO A 28 0.53 -1.00 -11.27
CA PRO A 28 1.48 -1.91 -10.64
C PRO A 28 2.89 -1.66 -11.17
N TYR A 29 3.86 -1.78 -10.26
CA TYR A 29 5.29 -1.72 -10.53
C TYR A 29 5.96 -2.86 -9.76
N VAL A 30 6.80 -3.63 -10.43
CA VAL A 30 7.53 -4.76 -9.84
C VAL A 30 8.96 -4.32 -9.55
N PHE A 31 9.45 -4.61 -8.35
CA PHE A 31 10.79 -4.23 -7.90
C PHE A 31 11.47 -5.40 -7.18
N SER A 32 12.81 -5.38 -7.19
CA SER A 32 13.67 -6.35 -6.50
C SER A 32 13.65 -6.12 -4.99
N VAL A 33 13.40 -7.19 -4.24
CA VAL A 33 13.55 -7.21 -2.77
C VAL A 33 15.02 -7.04 -2.39
N ALA A 34 15.94 -7.62 -3.15
CA ALA A 34 17.38 -7.54 -2.87
C ALA A 34 17.87 -6.08 -2.97
N ASP A 35 17.41 -5.33 -3.96
CA ASP A 35 17.78 -3.93 -4.17
C ASP A 35 17.27 -3.04 -3.04
N PHE A 36 16.04 -3.32 -2.56
CA PHE A 36 15.48 -2.64 -1.39
C PHE A 36 16.29 -2.94 -0.13
N MET A 37 16.62 -4.22 0.11
CA MET A 37 17.36 -4.66 1.28
C MET A 37 18.83 -4.24 1.25
N ALA A 38 19.42 -3.98 0.08
CA ALA A 38 20.79 -3.52 -0.05
C ALA A 38 21.04 -2.13 0.59
N LYS A 39 19.98 -1.34 0.81
CA LYS A 39 20.06 0.00 1.40
C LYS A 39 20.14 -0.08 2.93
N GLU A 40 21.23 0.44 3.49
CA GLU A 40 21.47 0.44 4.94
C GLU A 40 20.38 1.15 5.75
N GLU A 41 19.81 2.23 5.22
CA GLU A 41 18.68 2.95 5.84
C GLU A 41 17.45 2.05 6.06
N ASN A 42 17.18 1.14 5.13
CA ASN A 42 16.04 0.22 5.22
C ASN A 42 16.32 -0.88 6.26
N LYS A 43 17.53 -1.44 6.25
CA LYS A 43 17.96 -2.44 7.25
C LYS A 43 17.88 -1.88 8.67
N SER A 44 18.38 -0.66 8.87
CA SER A 44 18.37 0.01 10.17
C SER A 44 16.96 0.23 10.70
N ALA A 45 16.03 0.68 9.84
CA ALA A 45 14.62 0.89 10.23
C ALA A 45 13.87 -0.40 10.60
N LEU A 46 14.32 -1.56 10.11
CA LEU A 46 13.74 -2.86 10.43
C LEU A 46 14.28 -3.45 11.75
N ASP A 47 15.35 -2.87 12.31
CA ASP A 47 15.91 -3.23 13.62
C ASP A 47 16.27 -4.73 13.73
N GLY A 48 16.86 -5.28 12.67
CA GLY A 48 17.30 -6.68 12.63
C GLY A 48 16.19 -7.73 12.64
N PHE A 49 14.91 -7.33 12.60
CA PHE A 49 13.79 -8.27 12.55
C PHE A 49 13.83 -9.09 11.25
N GLN A 50 13.59 -10.40 11.37
CA GLN A 50 13.79 -11.33 10.25
C GLN A 50 12.54 -11.41 9.36
N PHE A 51 12.76 -11.22 8.06
CA PHE A 51 11.74 -11.33 7.02
C PHE A 51 12.19 -12.37 5.98
N VAL A 52 11.41 -13.45 5.85
CA VAL A 52 11.67 -14.52 4.87
C VAL A 52 10.65 -14.43 3.75
N TRP A 53 11.15 -14.13 2.55
CA TRP A 53 10.35 -13.94 1.33
C TRP A 53 10.01 -15.27 0.63
N GLY A 54 8.90 -15.28 -0.10
CA GLY A 54 8.35 -16.45 -0.78
C GLY A 54 6.90 -16.71 -0.41
N LYS A 55 6.21 -17.63 -1.10
CA LYS A 55 4.82 -17.99 -0.77
C LYS A 55 4.69 -18.96 0.40
N SER A 56 5.72 -19.78 0.62
CA SER A 56 5.71 -20.80 1.67
C SER A 56 6.14 -20.20 2.99
N ALA A 57 5.26 -20.26 3.98
CA ALA A 57 5.63 -19.99 5.35
C ALA A 57 6.51 -21.13 5.91
N SER A 58 7.34 -20.81 6.90
CA SER A 58 8.28 -21.73 7.51
C SER A 58 8.38 -21.51 9.02
N GLY A 59 8.96 -22.50 9.72
CA GLY A 59 9.09 -22.48 11.18
C GLY A 59 7.79 -22.80 11.92
N SER A 60 7.76 -22.50 13.23
CA SER A 60 6.57 -22.67 14.06
C SER A 60 5.63 -21.49 13.83
N GLN A 61 4.55 -21.73 13.08
CA GLN A 61 3.60 -20.71 12.67
C GLN A 61 2.70 -20.31 13.84
N ILE A 62 2.61 -19.01 14.09
CA ILE A 62 1.77 -18.42 15.14
C ILE A 62 0.47 -17.86 14.55
N GLY A 63 0.54 -17.37 13.31
CA GLY A 63 -0.64 -16.95 12.55
C GLY A 63 -0.33 -15.94 11.46
N ASP A 64 -1.32 -15.66 10.64
CA ASP A 64 -1.14 -14.78 9.49
C ASP A 64 -0.96 -13.31 9.88
N VAL A 65 -0.15 -12.63 9.10
CA VAL A 65 0.10 -11.19 9.14
C VAL A 65 -0.06 -10.63 7.74
N SER A 66 -1.02 -9.74 7.56
CA SER A 66 -1.27 -9.09 6.28
C SER A 66 -1.30 -7.59 6.47
N THR A 67 -0.79 -6.87 5.48
CA THR A 67 -0.92 -5.43 5.37
C THR A 67 -1.62 -5.09 4.07
N GLY A 68 -2.67 -4.27 4.14
CA GLY A 68 -3.35 -3.74 2.96
C GLY A 68 -2.53 -2.70 2.16
N GLY A 69 -1.21 -2.67 2.35
CA GLY A 69 -0.30 -1.69 1.76
C GLY A 69 -0.35 -0.36 2.50
N ARG A 70 0.54 -0.21 3.50
CA ARG A 70 0.62 1.04 4.25
C ARG A 70 1.03 2.17 3.31
N PRO A 71 0.28 3.28 3.24
CA PRO A 71 0.52 4.30 2.24
C PRO A 71 1.83 5.03 2.49
N ALA A 72 2.52 5.39 1.41
CA ALA A 72 3.58 6.39 1.40
C ALA A 72 3.19 7.55 0.50
N ASN A 73 3.63 8.77 0.84
CA ASN A 73 3.47 9.93 -0.02
C ASN A 73 4.22 9.70 -1.34
N GLY A 74 3.53 9.85 -2.47
CA GLY A 74 4.07 9.74 -3.82
C GLY A 74 4.00 11.03 -4.63
N PHE A 75 3.49 12.12 -4.05
CA PHE A 75 3.37 13.41 -4.73
C PHE A 75 4.74 14.01 -5.05
N HIS A 76 4.98 14.28 -6.34
CA HIS A 76 6.26 14.76 -6.90
C HIS A 76 7.48 13.91 -6.51
N LYS A 77 7.27 12.63 -6.18
CA LYS A 77 8.35 11.68 -5.92
C LYS A 77 8.49 10.70 -7.06
N ASP A 78 9.74 10.28 -7.25
CA ASP A 78 10.10 9.15 -8.11
C ASP A 78 9.29 7.90 -7.73
N ILE A 79 9.03 7.06 -8.73
CA ILE A 79 8.21 5.86 -8.58
C ILE A 79 8.88 4.88 -7.62
N GLN A 80 10.16 4.56 -7.86
CA GLN A 80 10.91 3.61 -7.06
C GLN A 80 11.03 4.12 -5.62
N ALA A 81 11.43 5.38 -5.40
CA ALA A 81 11.55 5.96 -4.07
C ALA A 81 10.23 5.92 -3.27
N SER A 82 9.10 6.18 -3.95
CA SER A 82 7.77 6.10 -3.30
C SER A 82 7.41 4.66 -2.92
N CYS A 83 7.74 3.70 -3.80
CA CYS A 83 7.44 2.29 -3.62
C CYS A 83 8.31 1.61 -2.58
N GLU A 84 9.58 1.97 -2.49
CA GLU A 84 10.48 1.52 -1.42
C GLU A 84 9.99 2.07 -0.07
N ARG A 85 9.58 3.34 -0.01
CA ARG A 85 9.00 3.88 1.24
C ARG A 85 7.70 3.18 1.62
N ALA A 86 6.85 2.86 0.65
CA ALA A 86 5.63 2.09 0.89
C ALA A 86 5.93 0.66 1.37
N LEU A 87 6.93 0.01 0.79
CA LEU A 87 7.40 -1.30 1.24
C LEU A 87 7.91 -1.24 2.69
N LEU A 88 8.78 -0.27 3.02
CA LEU A 88 9.28 -0.08 4.37
C LEU A 88 8.14 0.10 5.39
N ASN A 89 7.18 0.96 5.08
CA ASN A 89 6.01 1.17 5.94
C ASN A 89 5.21 -0.13 6.15
N SER A 90 5.03 -0.95 5.11
CA SER A 90 4.35 -2.23 5.21
C SER A 90 5.15 -3.24 6.04
N LEU A 91 6.47 -3.34 5.87
CA LEU A 91 7.32 -4.25 6.63
C LEU A 91 7.37 -3.88 8.12
N ILE A 92 7.45 -2.59 8.46
CA ILE A 92 7.34 -2.12 9.85
C ILE A 92 5.99 -2.54 10.45
N ALA A 93 4.89 -2.31 9.74
CA ALA A 93 3.58 -2.73 10.22
C ALA A 93 3.45 -4.26 10.37
N MET A 94 4.08 -5.05 9.48
CA MET A 94 4.14 -6.51 9.62
C MET A 94 4.95 -6.92 10.85
N LYS A 95 6.11 -6.30 11.08
CA LYS A 95 6.92 -6.52 12.28
C LYS A 95 6.11 -6.26 13.55
N ASP A 96 5.48 -5.10 13.65
CA ASP A 96 4.71 -4.71 14.83
C ASP A 96 3.57 -5.70 15.11
N LEU A 97 2.86 -6.13 14.06
CA LEU A 97 1.82 -7.15 14.15
C LEU A 97 2.37 -8.52 14.58
N ALA A 98 3.51 -8.93 14.04
CA ALA A 98 4.15 -10.20 14.37
C ALA A 98 4.63 -10.21 15.83
N ILE A 99 5.28 -9.13 16.28
CA ILE A 99 5.71 -8.94 17.67
C ILE A 99 4.49 -8.96 18.60
N SER A 100 3.38 -8.31 18.24
CA SER A 100 2.16 -8.34 19.07
C SER A 100 1.55 -9.74 19.23
N LYS A 101 1.88 -10.66 18.32
CA LYS A 101 1.48 -12.08 18.37
C LYS A 101 2.52 -12.95 19.11
N GLY A 102 3.64 -12.39 19.56
CA GLY A 102 4.73 -13.13 20.20
C GLY A 102 5.66 -13.85 19.21
N ALA A 103 5.74 -13.38 17.96
CA ALA A 103 6.63 -13.92 16.95
C ALA A 103 7.99 -13.19 16.90
N SER A 104 9.04 -13.92 16.56
CA SER A 104 10.39 -13.38 16.35
C SER A 104 10.72 -13.07 14.89
N LYS A 105 9.91 -13.60 13.95
CA LYS A 105 10.10 -13.40 12.51
C LYS A 105 8.79 -13.47 11.74
N VAL A 106 8.83 -13.01 10.49
CA VAL A 106 7.75 -13.25 9.52
C VAL A 106 8.31 -14.03 8.34
N THR A 107 7.58 -15.06 7.92
CA THR A 107 7.93 -15.94 6.80
C THR A 107 6.82 -15.98 5.77
N GLY A 108 7.10 -16.53 4.59
CA GLY A 108 6.11 -16.59 3.52
C GLY A 108 5.69 -15.20 3.03
N ILE A 109 6.59 -14.23 3.05
CA ILE A 109 6.28 -12.85 2.66
C ILE A 109 6.18 -12.75 1.14
N HIS A 110 5.04 -12.26 0.66
CA HIS A 110 4.81 -12.00 -0.76
C HIS A 110 3.78 -10.90 -0.96
N SER A 111 3.77 -10.29 -2.14
CA SER A 111 2.74 -9.30 -2.49
C SER A 111 1.38 -9.97 -2.64
N SER A 112 0.35 -9.38 -2.03
CA SER A 112 -0.99 -9.97 -2.01
C SER A 112 -1.78 -9.78 -3.31
N GLN A 113 -1.29 -8.90 -4.18
CA GLN A 113 -1.90 -8.56 -5.46
C GLN A 113 -0.81 -8.44 -6.54
N GLY A 114 -1.18 -8.70 -7.79
CA GLY A 114 -0.31 -8.66 -8.97
C GLY A 114 -0.24 -10.00 -9.67
N THR A 115 -0.16 -9.97 -10.99
CA THR A 115 0.20 -11.11 -11.84
C THR A 115 1.60 -10.81 -12.39
N ASP A 116 2.44 -11.84 -12.57
CA ASP A 116 3.76 -11.70 -13.22
C ASP A 116 4.87 -11.06 -12.35
N PHE A 117 5.17 -11.68 -11.22
CA PHE A 117 6.37 -11.43 -10.42
C PHE A 117 6.82 -12.70 -9.69
N ASN A 118 8.09 -12.76 -9.30
CA ASN A 118 8.62 -13.81 -8.46
C ASN A 118 8.45 -13.47 -6.96
N PRO A 119 7.56 -14.15 -6.21
CA PRO A 119 7.29 -13.81 -4.82
C PRO A 119 8.47 -14.02 -3.86
N ALA A 120 9.51 -14.76 -4.28
CA ALA A 120 10.70 -14.97 -3.46
C ALA A 120 11.73 -13.83 -3.56
N THR A 121 11.72 -13.07 -4.67
CA THR A 121 12.76 -12.08 -4.97
C THR A 121 12.21 -10.72 -5.34
N GLU A 122 10.91 -10.60 -5.60
CA GLU A 122 10.26 -9.38 -6.10
C GLU A 122 9.01 -9.04 -5.30
N TYR A 123 8.65 -7.76 -5.31
CA TYR A 123 7.42 -7.24 -4.74
C TYR A 123 6.70 -6.30 -5.70
N VAL A 124 5.38 -6.18 -5.51
CA VAL A 124 4.49 -5.36 -6.32
C VAL A 124 4.09 -4.12 -5.53
N CYS A 125 4.37 -2.96 -6.11
CA CYS A 125 3.93 -1.68 -5.61
C CYS A 125 2.86 -1.09 -6.53
N TYR A 126 1.82 -0.52 -5.94
CA TYR A 126 0.79 0.23 -6.64
C TYR A 126 0.98 1.71 -6.38
N LYS A 127 1.25 2.49 -7.43
CA LYS A 127 1.45 3.95 -7.32
C LYS A 127 0.46 4.71 -8.19
N ASN A 128 -0.09 5.78 -7.63
CA ASN A 128 -0.78 6.83 -8.36
C ASN A 128 -0.06 8.18 -8.16
N LYS A 129 -0.70 9.29 -8.54
CA LYS A 129 -0.10 10.63 -8.43
C LYS A 129 0.26 11.04 -7.00
N PHE A 130 -0.46 10.52 -6.01
CA PHE A 130 -0.39 11.00 -4.62
C PHE A 130 0.16 9.97 -3.65
N VAL A 131 -0.06 8.68 -3.89
CA VAL A 131 0.21 7.60 -2.93
C VAL A 131 0.84 6.41 -3.63
N ALA A 132 1.76 5.75 -2.92
CA ALA A 132 2.25 4.41 -3.22
C ALA A 132 1.84 3.43 -2.11
N LYS A 133 1.55 2.18 -2.48
CA LYS A 133 1.17 1.10 -1.56
C LYS A 133 1.80 -0.22 -1.98
N THR A 134 2.31 -0.97 -1.02
CA THR A 134 2.87 -2.32 -1.23
C THR A 134 2.12 -3.29 -0.32
N PRO A 135 1.00 -3.89 -0.78
CA PRO A 135 0.21 -4.79 0.05
C PRO A 135 0.89 -6.16 0.15
N LEU A 136 1.13 -6.62 1.38
CA LEU A 136 1.91 -7.82 1.66
C LEU A 136 1.10 -8.80 2.51
N ASN A 137 1.30 -10.09 2.25
CA ASN A 137 0.91 -11.19 3.12
C ASN A 137 2.15 -11.88 3.66
N GLY A 138 2.02 -12.53 4.81
CA GLY A 138 3.00 -13.43 5.39
C GLY A 138 2.43 -14.13 6.62
N THR A 139 3.28 -14.90 7.29
CA THR A 139 2.93 -15.65 8.50
C THR A 139 3.96 -15.36 9.58
N ALA A 140 3.47 -14.96 10.76
CA ALA A 140 4.29 -14.76 11.93
C ALA A 140 4.76 -16.12 12.45
N SER A 141 6.07 -16.26 12.70
CA SER A 141 6.69 -17.52 13.11
C SER A 141 7.79 -17.29 14.15
N ASN A 142 8.17 -18.38 14.85
CA ASN A 142 9.34 -18.41 15.74
C ASN A 142 10.52 -19.21 15.17
#